data_AF-A0A7S4NEQ0-F1
#
_entry.id   AF-A0A7S4NEQ0-F1
#
_cell.length_a   1.000
_cell.length_b   1.000
_cell.length_c   1.000
_cell.angle_alpha   90.00
_cell.angle_beta   90.00
_cell.angle_gamma   90.00
#
_symmetry.space_group_name_H-M   'P 1'
#
loop_
_entity.id
_entity.type
_entity.pdbx_description
1 polymer ?
#
loop_
_entity_poly.entity_id
_entity_poly.type
_entity_poly.pdbx_seq_one_letter_code
_entity_poly.pdbx_strand_id
1 'polypeptide(L)'
;MMQIKHEQTLAAIEDLKGKVAEASARLADAKRGREDEGGERAKKLARLAELSKERKESEAELESLKENDPQALADLEKELKLVTEAANRWTDNIFSCKSYLTKKRGFSSKEACRILGISAEFDYPEDKVPR
;
A
#
# COMPACT_ATOMS: atom_id res chain seq x y z
N MET A 1 8.33 -36.34 -65.40
CA MET A 1 8.79 -35.41 -64.34
C MET A 1 8.08 -34.05 -64.37
N MET A 2 7.94 -33.39 -65.52
CA MET A 2 7.29 -32.06 -65.62
C MET A 2 5.79 -32.07 -65.26
N GLN A 3 5.08 -33.12 -65.63
CA GLN A 3 3.64 -33.30 -65.39
C GLN A 3 3.30 -33.55 -63.91
N ILE A 4 4.10 -34.39 -63.23
CA ILE A 4 3.99 -34.63 -61.79
C ILE A 4 4.24 -33.33 -61.00
N LYS A 5 5.25 -32.54 -61.40
CA LYS A 5 5.50 -31.23 -60.79
C LYS A 5 4.33 -30.28 -61.00
N HIS A 6 3.73 -30.28 -62.20
CA HIS A 6 2.57 -29.46 -62.50
C HIS A 6 1.35 -29.84 -61.63
N GLU A 7 1.05 -31.13 -61.51
CA GLU A 7 -0.03 -31.65 -60.64
C GLU A 7 0.22 -31.32 -59.16
N GLN A 8 1.46 -31.47 -58.67
CA GLN A 8 1.84 -31.08 -57.32
C GLN A 8 1.66 -29.57 -57.08
N THR A 9 2.03 -28.73 -58.04
CA THR A 9 1.81 -27.28 -57.94
C THR A 9 0.33 -26.91 -57.95
N LEU A 10 -0.51 -27.59 -58.73
CA LEU A 10 -1.96 -27.37 -58.74
C LEU A 10 -2.59 -27.77 -57.40
N ALA A 11 -2.21 -28.93 -56.84
CA ALA A 11 -2.68 -29.36 -55.53
C ALA A 11 -2.27 -28.38 -54.42
N ALA A 12 -1.04 -27.86 -54.46
CA ALA A 12 -0.56 -26.87 -53.51
C ALA A 12 -1.30 -25.53 -53.64
N ILE A 13 -1.60 -25.09 -54.87
CA ILE A 13 -2.40 -23.88 -55.12
C ILE A 13 -3.80 -24.04 -54.50
N GLU A 14 -4.42 -25.21 -54.65
CA GLU A 14 -5.77 -25.45 -54.13
C GLU A 14 -5.81 -25.50 -52.59
N ASP A 15 -4.83 -26.15 -51.96
CA ASP A 15 -4.65 -26.13 -50.50
C ASP A 15 -4.40 -24.69 -49.97
N LEU A 16 -3.54 -23.93 -50.64
CA LEU A 16 -3.26 -22.54 -50.28
C LEU A 16 -4.48 -21.64 -50.44
N LYS A 17 -5.30 -21.83 -51.48
CA LYS A 17 -6.58 -21.10 -51.61
C LYS A 17 -7.53 -21.41 -50.46
N GLY A 18 -7.63 -22.69 -50.06
CA GLY A 18 -8.42 -23.10 -48.90
C GLY A 18 -7.96 -22.38 -47.63
N LYS A 19 -6.65 -22.36 -47.38
CA LYS A 19 -6.05 -21.67 -46.23
C LYS A 19 -6.25 -20.15 -46.27
N VAL A 20 -6.16 -19.53 -47.45
CA VAL A 20 -6.42 -18.09 -47.63
C VAL A 20 -7.89 -17.77 -47.35
N ALA A 21 -8.83 -18.59 -47.82
CA ALA A 21 -10.26 -18.42 -47.56
C ALA A 21 -10.59 -18.58 -46.07
N GLU A 22 -9.99 -19.57 -45.40
CA GLU A 22 -10.16 -19.76 -43.96
C GLU A 22 -9.55 -18.59 -43.17
N ALA A 23 -8.33 -18.15 -43.54
CA ALA A 23 -7.66 -17.03 -42.89
C ALA A 23 -8.44 -15.71 -43.08
N SER A 24 -9.03 -15.49 -44.26
CA SER A 24 -9.83 -14.30 -44.52
C SER A 24 -11.15 -14.31 -43.75
N ALA A 25 -11.81 -15.47 -43.63
CA ALA A 25 -13.00 -15.63 -42.79
C ALA A 25 -12.69 -15.35 -41.32
N ARG A 26 -11.59 -15.90 -40.79
CA ARG A 26 -11.12 -15.64 -39.42
C ARG A 26 -10.78 -14.15 -39.21
N LEU A 27 -10.15 -13.51 -40.19
CA LEU A 27 -9.83 -12.09 -40.13
C LEU A 27 -11.10 -11.21 -40.12
N ALA A 28 -12.09 -11.55 -40.93
CA ALA A 28 -13.37 -10.84 -40.97
C ALA A 28 -14.10 -10.97 -39.62
N ASP A 29 -14.12 -12.17 -39.04
CA ASP A 29 -14.71 -12.41 -37.73
C ASP A 29 -13.98 -11.65 -36.61
N ALA A 30 -12.65 -11.63 -36.62
CA ALA A 30 -11.85 -10.89 -35.63
C ALA A 30 -12.00 -9.36 -35.74
N LYS A 31 -12.25 -8.85 -36.95
CA LYS A 31 -12.49 -7.42 -37.21
C LYS A 31 -13.89 -6.96 -36.80
N ARG A 32 -14.87 -7.87 -36.78
CA ARG A 32 -16.25 -7.57 -36.36
C ARG A 32 -16.25 -6.98 -34.95
N GLY A 33 -16.78 -5.76 -34.80
CA GLY A 33 -16.78 -5.03 -33.52
C GLY A 33 -15.43 -4.42 -33.12
N ARG A 34 -14.41 -4.51 -33.99
CA ARG A 34 -13.13 -3.77 -33.90
C ARG A 34 -12.92 -2.82 -35.07
N GLU A 35 -14.02 -2.48 -35.75
CA GLU A 35 -14.04 -1.48 -36.80
C GLU A 35 -13.53 -0.14 -36.24
N ASP A 36 -12.63 0.50 -36.99
CA ASP A 36 -12.02 1.79 -36.64
C ASP A 36 -12.08 2.75 -37.83
N GLU A 37 -13.25 2.83 -38.45
CA GLU A 37 -13.53 3.80 -39.50
C GLU A 37 -13.55 5.19 -38.86
N GLY A 38 -12.44 5.93 -38.99
CA GLY A 38 -12.29 7.28 -38.43
C GLY A 38 -11.30 7.40 -37.26
N GLY A 39 -10.63 6.32 -36.84
CA GLY A 39 -9.55 6.37 -35.84
C GLY A 39 -10.01 6.57 -34.38
N GLU A 40 -11.32 6.50 -34.12
CA GLU A 40 -11.91 6.66 -32.79
C GLU A 40 -11.49 5.55 -31.82
N ARG A 41 -11.34 4.31 -32.30
CA ARG A 41 -10.85 3.19 -31.48
C ARG A 41 -9.38 3.41 -31.12
N ALA A 42 -8.55 3.83 -32.07
CA ALA A 42 -7.16 4.17 -31.81
C ALA A 42 -7.01 5.28 -30.75
N LYS A 43 -7.82 6.35 -30.84
CA LYS A 43 -7.86 7.42 -29.82
C LYS A 43 -8.28 6.90 -28.45
N LYS A 44 -9.34 6.08 -28.37
CA LYS A 44 -9.80 5.49 -27.11
C LYS A 44 -8.75 4.57 -26.48
N LEU A 45 -8.04 3.78 -27.29
CA LEU A 45 -6.94 2.93 -26.80
C LEU A 45 -5.76 3.76 -26.30
N ALA A 46 -5.40 4.85 -26.98
CA ALA A 46 -4.37 5.77 -26.51
C ALA A 46 -4.76 6.41 -25.18
N ARG A 47 -6.01 6.91 -25.06
CA ARG A 47 -6.51 7.49 -23.81
C ARG A 47 -6.59 6.47 -22.67
N LEU A 48 -6.97 5.23 -22.97
CA LEU A 48 -6.97 4.14 -21.99
C LEU A 48 -5.55 3.85 -21.48
N ALA A 49 -4.56 3.83 -22.38
CA ALA A 49 -3.17 3.61 -22.01
C ALA A 49 -2.61 4.75 -21.13
N GLU A 50 -2.94 6.00 -21.48
CA GLU A 50 -2.60 7.19 -20.69
C GLU A 50 -3.23 7.15 -19.29
N LEU A 51 -4.55 6.97 -19.21
CA LEU A 51 -5.27 6.88 -17.94
C LEU A 51 -4.80 5.70 -17.08
N SER A 52 -4.47 4.56 -17.71
CA SER A 52 -3.93 3.41 -16.98
C SER A 52 -2.53 3.70 -16.42
N LYS A 53 -1.74 4.54 -17.08
CA LYS A 53 -0.43 4.96 -16.60
C LYS A 53 -0.60 5.94 -15.44
N GLU A 54 -1.41 6.99 -15.61
CA GLU A 54 -1.73 7.96 -14.56
C GLU A 54 -2.27 7.27 -13.30
N ARG A 55 -3.21 6.34 -13.46
CA ARG A 55 -3.75 5.55 -12.34
C ARG A 55 -2.66 4.82 -11.57
N LYS A 56 -1.72 4.17 -12.27
CA LYS A 56 -0.62 3.44 -11.62
C LYS A 56 0.32 4.38 -10.87
N GLU A 57 0.60 5.55 -11.43
CA GLU A 57 1.43 6.57 -10.79
C GLU A 57 0.75 7.11 -9.52
N SER A 58 -0.54 7.46 -9.60
CA SER A 58 -1.33 7.90 -8.43
C SER A 58 -1.50 6.81 -7.37
N GLU A 59 -1.68 5.54 -7.77
CA GLU A 59 -1.73 4.42 -6.81
C GLU A 59 -0.40 4.21 -6.09
N ALA A 60 0.74 4.38 -6.79
CA ALA A 60 2.06 4.31 -6.18
C ALA A 60 2.32 5.46 -5.20
N GLU A 61 1.88 6.67 -5.53
CA GLU A 61 1.93 7.83 -4.63
C GLU A 61 1.01 7.66 -3.42
N LEU A 62 -0.19 7.12 -3.60
CA LEU A 62 -1.09 6.82 -2.48
C LEU A 62 -0.50 5.78 -1.54
N GLU A 63 0.14 4.72 -2.06
CA GLU A 63 0.75 3.70 -1.21
C GLU A 63 1.97 4.26 -0.44
N SER A 64 2.76 5.16 -1.04
CA SER A 64 3.86 5.82 -0.31
C SER A 64 3.37 6.79 0.76
N LEU A 65 2.19 7.40 0.55
CA LEU A 65 1.57 8.32 1.50
C LEU A 65 0.72 7.63 2.57
N LYS A 66 0.45 6.34 2.43
CA LYS A 66 -0.41 5.56 3.35
C LYS A 66 0.14 5.48 4.77
N GLU A 67 1.46 5.56 4.94
CA GLU A 67 2.08 5.67 6.26
C GLU A 67 1.75 6.99 6.97
N ASN A 68 1.29 8.00 6.22
CA ASN A 68 0.89 9.31 6.72
C ASN A 68 -0.64 9.50 6.73
N ASP A 69 -1.41 8.42 6.96
CA ASP A 69 -2.86 8.55 7.09
C ASP A 69 -3.19 9.49 8.27
N PRO A 70 -3.82 10.66 8.02
CA PRO A 70 -4.14 11.62 9.08
C PRO A 70 -5.03 11.01 10.16
N GLN A 71 -5.89 10.04 9.80
CA GLN A 71 -6.76 9.38 10.75
C GLN A 71 -5.96 8.46 11.69
N ALA A 72 -5.03 7.68 11.14
CA ALA A 72 -4.14 6.83 11.93
C ALA A 72 -3.25 7.66 12.88
N LEU A 73 -2.74 8.81 12.42
CA LEU A 73 -1.98 9.73 13.25
C LEU A 73 -2.84 10.33 14.38
N ALA A 74 -4.06 10.78 14.06
CA ALA A 74 -4.97 11.33 15.07
C ALA A 74 -5.39 10.30 16.14
N ASP A 75 -5.53 9.04 15.76
CA ASP A 75 -5.85 7.97 16.71
C ASP A 75 -4.63 7.61 17.57
N LEU A 76 -3.43 7.58 16.98
CA LEU A 76 -2.17 7.40 17.72
C LEU A 76 -1.95 8.55 18.73
N GLU A 77 -2.25 9.80 18.36
CA GLU A 77 -2.16 10.95 19.26
C GLU A 77 -3.11 10.85 20.45
N LYS A 78 -4.36 10.41 20.23
CA LYS A 78 -5.32 10.18 21.31
C LYS A 78 -4.86 9.08 22.26
N GLU A 79 -4.36 7.97 21.71
CA GLU A 79 -3.82 6.87 22.50
C GLU A 79 -2.60 7.31 23.30
N LEU A 80 -1.68 8.04 22.68
CA LEU A 80 -0.50 8.60 23.33
C LEU A 80 -0.90 9.48 24.51
N LYS A 81 -1.88 10.37 24.33
CA LYS A 81 -2.40 11.21 25.41
C LYS A 81 -2.93 10.38 26.57
N LEU A 82 -3.75 9.36 26.30
CA LEU A 82 -4.29 8.47 27.32
C LEU A 82 -3.18 7.74 28.09
N VAL A 83 -2.18 7.24 27.38
CA VAL A 83 -1.04 6.52 27.98
C VAL A 83 -0.17 7.47 28.81
N THR A 84 0.09 8.68 28.34
CA THR A 84 0.85 9.70 29.09
C THR A 84 0.12 10.11 30.36
N GLU A 85 -1.19 10.36 30.29
CA GLU A 85 -2.01 10.66 31.48
C GLU A 85 -1.99 9.50 32.48
N ALA A 86 -2.09 8.25 32.00
CA ALA A 86 -2.00 7.07 32.84
C ALA A 86 -0.61 6.93 33.49
N ALA A 87 0.46 7.19 32.75
CA ALA A 87 1.83 7.17 33.24
C ALA A 87 2.02 8.25 34.34
N ASN A 88 1.57 9.48 34.09
CA ASN A 88 1.61 10.57 35.07
C ASN A 88 0.91 10.19 36.38
N ARG A 89 -0.28 9.59 36.30
CA ARG A 89 -1.03 9.12 37.47
C ARG A 89 -0.26 8.04 38.25
N TRP A 90 0.41 7.12 37.57
CA TRP A 90 1.23 6.11 38.25
C TRP A 90 2.49 6.71 38.86
N THR A 91 3.11 7.70 38.21
CA THR A 91 4.22 8.48 38.77
C THR A 91 3.80 9.21 40.06
N ASP A 92 2.63 9.86 40.07
CA ASP A 92 2.05 10.48 41.27
C ASP A 92 1.87 9.47 42.42
N ASN A 93 1.34 8.30 42.10
CA ASN A 93 1.13 7.23 43.08
C ASN A 93 2.47 6.75 43.66
N ILE A 94 3.49 6.56 42.83
CA ILE A 94 4.83 6.15 43.26
C ILE A 94 5.45 7.22 44.17
N PHE A 95 5.36 8.50 43.81
CA PHE A 95 5.87 9.58 44.67
C PHE A 95 5.08 9.72 45.97
N SER A 96 3.78 9.46 45.96
CA SER A 96 2.96 9.40 47.16
C SER A 96 3.40 8.26 48.10
N CYS A 97 3.66 7.07 47.55
CA CYS A 97 4.23 5.95 48.30
C CYS A 97 5.61 6.29 48.88
N LYS A 98 6.50 6.91 48.08
CA LYS A 98 7.84 7.37 48.54
C LYS A 98 7.73 8.37 49.69
N SER A 99 6.81 9.34 49.58
CA SER A 99 6.54 10.33 50.62
C SER A 99 6.02 9.68 51.91
N TYR A 100 5.14 8.69 51.81
CA TYR A 100 4.65 7.93 52.96
C TYR A 100 5.78 7.13 53.64
N LEU A 101 6.60 6.41 52.88
CA LEU A 101 7.71 5.61 53.41
C LEU A 101 8.74 6.50 54.15
N THR A 102 9.08 7.65 53.58
CA THR A 102 10.05 8.56 54.20
C THR A 102 9.48 9.31 55.40
N LYS A 103 8.28 9.90 55.29
CA LYS A 103 7.71 10.76 56.34
C LYS A 103 7.03 10.00 57.48
N LYS A 104 6.38 8.86 57.19
CA LYS A 104 5.57 8.12 58.19
C LYS A 104 6.23 6.85 58.70
N ARG A 105 7.11 6.25 57.91
CA ARG A 105 7.78 4.99 58.27
C ARG A 105 9.27 5.16 58.58
N GLY A 106 9.83 6.36 58.41
CA GLY A 106 11.20 6.70 58.80
C GLY A 106 12.29 6.11 57.89
N PHE A 107 11.93 5.64 56.69
CA PHE A 107 12.93 5.16 55.72
C PHE A 107 13.74 6.33 55.16
N SER A 108 15.02 6.08 54.84
CA SER A 108 15.78 7.04 54.04
C SER A 108 15.25 7.12 52.61
N SER A 109 15.44 8.26 51.94
CA SER A 109 15.01 8.45 50.54
C SER A 109 15.60 7.38 49.61
N LYS A 110 16.86 7.00 49.83
CA LYS A 110 17.56 5.96 49.05
C LYS A 110 16.95 4.57 49.24
N GLU A 111 16.58 4.21 50.46
CA GLU A 111 15.92 2.94 50.75
C GLU A 111 14.50 2.89 50.18
N ALA A 112 13.74 3.99 50.29
CA ALA A 112 12.42 4.10 49.70
C ALA A 112 12.46 3.96 48.17
N CYS A 113 13.41 4.60 47.49
CA CYS A 113 13.63 4.43 46.04
C CYS A 113 13.95 2.97 45.69
N ARG A 114 14.84 2.32 46.45
CA ARG A 114 15.20 0.90 46.25
C ARG A 114 13.99 -0.03 46.41
N ILE A 115 13.13 0.21 47.41
CA ILE A 115 11.92 -0.60 47.64
C ILE A 115 10.91 -0.42 46.50
N LEU A 116 10.74 0.81 46.01
CA LEU A 116 9.81 1.12 44.93
C LEU A 116 10.37 0.80 43.54
N GLY A 117 11.64 0.38 43.45
CA GLY A 117 12.29 0.05 42.18
C GLY A 117 12.55 1.25 41.27
N ILE A 118 12.67 2.46 41.82
CA ILE A 118 12.88 3.69 41.06
C ILE A 118 14.33 4.19 41.18
N SER A 119 14.84 4.77 40.09
CA SER A 119 16.15 5.43 40.07
C SER A 119 16.06 6.89 40.57
N ALA A 120 17.20 7.59 40.62
CA ALA A 120 17.23 9.00 41.01
C ALA A 120 16.69 9.93 39.91
N GLU A 121 16.73 9.45 38.67
CA GLU A 121 16.30 10.13 37.44
C GLU A 121 14.84 9.80 37.08
N PHE A 122 14.14 9.01 37.90
CA PHE A 122 12.73 8.70 37.68
C PHE A 122 11.88 9.96 37.88
N ASP A 123 11.22 10.38 36.80
CA ASP A 123 10.36 11.56 36.75
C ASP A 123 9.18 11.34 35.81
N TYR A 124 8.31 12.35 35.67
CA TYR A 124 7.21 12.32 34.70
C TYR A 124 7.75 12.16 33.27
N PRO A 125 7.05 11.40 32.41
CA PRO A 125 7.37 11.35 30.99
C PRO A 125 7.33 12.76 30.39
N GLU A 126 8.42 13.19 29.75
CA GLU A 126 8.51 14.50 29.10
C GLU A 126 7.51 14.58 27.94
N ASP A 127 6.60 15.57 27.96
CA ASP A 127 5.70 15.89 26.84
C ASP A 127 6.51 16.47 25.67
N LYS A 128 7.12 15.60 24.86
CA LYS A 128 7.81 15.97 23.61
C LYS A 128 6.89 15.89 22.39
N VAL A 129 5.58 15.93 22.57
CA VAL A 129 4.65 16.03 21.45
C VAL A 129 4.70 17.48 20.95
N PRO A 130 5.21 17.74 19.73
CA PRO A 130 5.18 19.08 19.15
C PRO A 130 3.70 19.53 19.07
N ARG A 131 3.41 20.72 19.61
CA ARG A 131 2.09 21.35 19.45
C ARG A 131 1.93 21.92 18.05
#